data_AF-A0A7J5JD35-F1
#
_entry.id   AF-A0A7J5JD35-F1
#
_cell.length_a   1.000
_cell.length_b   1.000
_cell.length_c   1.000
_cell.angle_alpha   90.00
_cell.angle_beta   90.00
_cell.angle_gamma   90.00
#
_symmetry.space_group_name_H-M   'P 1'
#
loop_
_entity.id
_entity.type
_entity.pdbx_description
1 polymer ?
#
loop_
_entity_poly.entity_id
_entity_poly.type
_entity_poly.pdbx_seq_one_letter_code
_entity_poly.pdbx_strand_id
1 'polypeptide(L)'
;MLGSGSLMAQSMSDSQVLEYVKDGIRQGKEQKQLASELARKGVTKEQAMRVKQLYEQQNNVNTSKSTGTDINESRLREETKENTSDMLDDHPTTQDLARGDQVFGRNIFNTRNLTFEPSVNLATPANYRLGPGDEV
;
A
#
# COMPACT_ATOMS: atom_id res chain seq x y z
N MET A 1 26.14 42.75 33.22
CA MET A 1 25.83 42.52 31.79
C MET A 1 26.47 41.20 31.39
N LEU A 2 25.71 40.11 31.37
CA LEU A 2 26.22 38.78 30.99
C LEU A 2 25.77 38.50 29.56
N GLY A 3 26.76 38.34 28.68
CA GLY A 3 26.59 38.21 27.24
C GLY A 3 25.87 36.93 26.86
N SER A 4 24.78 37.10 26.10
CA SER A 4 24.09 36.04 25.38
C SER A 4 25.03 35.48 24.31
N GLY A 5 25.73 34.39 24.62
CA GLY A 5 26.37 33.56 23.62
C GLY A 5 25.28 32.88 22.80
N SER A 6 24.89 33.48 21.68
CA SER A 6 24.06 32.82 20.68
C SER A 6 24.83 31.61 20.17
N LEU A 7 24.46 30.43 20.67
CA LEU A 7 24.95 29.16 20.16
C LEU A 7 24.44 29.07 18.73
N MET A 8 25.30 29.44 17.77
CA MET A 8 25.09 29.12 16.37
C MET A 8 25.05 27.59 16.28
N ALA A 9 23.85 27.03 16.33
CA ALA A 9 23.63 25.64 16.00
C ALA A 9 24.21 25.46 14.60
N GLN A 10 25.31 24.71 14.51
CA GLN A 10 26.00 24.47 13.25
C GLN A 10 25.02 23.78 12.32
N SER A 11 24.43 24.54 11.40
CA SER A 11 23.46 24.03 10.45
C SER A 11 24.17 22.97 9.63
N MET A 12 23.68 21.74 9.71
CA MET A 12 24.24 20.66 8.92
C MET A 12 23.99 20.95 7.44
N SER A 13 24.97 20.66 6.59
CA SER A 13 24.78 20.75 5.14
C SER A 13 23.83 19.65 4.65
N ASP A 14 23.15 19.90 3.53
CA ASP A 14 22.23 18.92 2.91
C ASP A 14 22.93 17.55 2.70
N SER A 15 24.23 17.55 2.37
CA SER A 15 25.06 16.33 2.26
C SER A 15 25.31 15.62 3.59
N GLN A 16 25.57 16.36 4.67
CA GLN A 16 25.75 15.79 6.01
C GLN A 16 24.45 15.21 6.55
N VAL A 17 23.31 15.85 6.26
CA VAL A 17 21.99 15.35 6.62
C VAL A 17 21.69 14.05 5.87
N LEU A 18 21.98 14.00 4.57
CA LEU A 18 21.81 12.78 3.78
C LEU A 18 22.64 11.62 4.33
N GLU A 19 23.91 11.87 4.67
CA GLU A 19 24.79 10.84 5.24
C GLU A 19 24.30 10.37 6.61
N TYR A 20 23.90 11.30 7.47
CA TYR A 20 23.32 10.97 8.77
C TYR A 20 22.05 10.11 8.63
N VAL A 21 21.20 10.44 7.65
CA VAL A 21 19.99 9.67 7.36
C VAL A 21 20.35 8.26 6.92
N LYS A 22 21.29 8.12 5.98
CA LYS A 22 21.77 6.82 5.47
C LYS A 22 22.35 5.96 6.59
N ASP A 23 23.20 6.52 7.43
CA ASP A 23 23.77 5.81 8.58
C ASP A 23 22.71 5.42 9.61
N GLY A 24 21.71 6.29 9.85
CA GLY A 24 20.58 5.99 10.72
C GLY A 24 19.74 4.81 10.23
N ILE A 25 19.44 4.77 8.93
CA ILE A 25 18.71 3.65 8.30
C ILE A 25 19.53 2.36 8.37
N ARG A 26 20.84 2.42 8.11
CA ARG A 26 21.75 1.26 8.24
C ARG A 26 21.82 0.73 9.67
N GLN A 27 21.70 1.61 10.66
CA GLN A 27 21.63 1.26 12.08
C GLN A 27 20.24 0.76 12.52
N GLY A 28 19.24 0.75 11.63
CA GLY A 28 17.88 0.31 11.93
C GLY A 28 17.05 1.31 12.73
N LYS A 29 17.45 2.59 12.78
CA LYS A 29 16.69 3.64 13.46
C LYS A 29 15.41 3.98 12.69
N GLU A 30 14.34 4.29 13.42
CA GLU A 30 13.08 4.73 12.81
C GLU A 30 13.24 6.13 12.17
N GLN A 31 12.62 6.34 11.01
CA GLN A 31 12.63 7.62 10.30
C GLN A 31 12.10 8.78 11.16
N LYS A 32 11.11 8.54 12.04
CA LYS A 32 10.58 9.56 12.95
C LYS A 32 11.58 9.98 14.02
N GLN A 33 12.34 9.03 14.55
CA GLN A 33 13.40 9.29 15.52
C GLN A 33 14.53 10.10 14.86
N LEU A 34 14.91 9.71 13.66
CA LEU A 34 15.94 10.38 12.87
C LEU A 34 15.54 11.81 12.51
N ALA A 35 14.28 12.03 12.09
CA ALA A 35 13.73 13.36 11.83
C ALA A 35 13.77 14.25 13.08
N SER A 36 13.45 13.69 14.25
CA SER A 36 13.51 14.41 15.53
C SER A 36 14.94 14.79 15.92
N GLU A 37 15.91 13.90 15.68
CA GLU A 37 17.34 14.17 15.91
C GLU A 37 17.88 15.23 14.95
N LEU A 38 17.49 15.18 13.68
CA LEU A 38 17.87 16.18 12.68
C LEU A 38 17.29 17.55 12.99
N ALA A 39 16.02 17.61 13.40
CA ALA A 39 15.41 18.85 13.87
C ALA A 39 16.15 19.43 15.09
N ARG A 40 16.54 18.58 16.05
CA ARG A 40 17.36 18.99 17.22
C ARG A 40 18.76 19.45 16.83
N LYS A 41 19.35 18.90 15.76
CA LYS A 41 20.63 19.32 15.20
C LYS A 41 20.55 20.60 14.36
N GLY A 42 19.37 21.20 14.22
CA GLY A 42 19.18 22.48 13.56
C GLY A 42 18.91 22.38 12.05
N VAL A 43 18.50 21.21 11.56
CA VAL A 43 18.08 21.04 10.16
C VAL A 43 16.73 21.71 9.95
N THR A 44 16.63 22.59 8.95
CA THR A 44 15.35 23.24 8.63
C THR A 44 14.43 22.32 7.84
N LYS A 45 13.12 22.62 7.86
CA LYS A 45 12.13 21.84 7.09
C LYS A 45 12.43 21.86 5.59
N GLU A 46 12.89 22.99 5.07
CA GLU A 46 13.25 23.16 3.67
C GLU A 46 14.47 22.31 3.30
N GLN A 47 15.48 22.26 4.18
CA GLN A 47 16.64 21.38 4.02
C GLN A 47 16.22 19.91 4.01
N ALA A 48 15.36 19.50 4.95
CA ALA A 48 14.85 18.14 5.01
C ALA A 48 14.08 17.75 3.73
N MET A 49 13.26 18.65 3.18
CA MET A 49 12.55 18.41 1.92
C MET A 49 13.50 18.26 0.73
N ARG A 50 14.51 19.12 0.61
CA ARG A 50 15.51 19.00 -0.47
C ARG A 50 16.29 17.69 -0.37
N VAL A 51 16.73 17.32 0.85
CA VAL A 51 17.47 16.07 1.07
C VAL A 51 16.60 14.85 0.79
N LYS A 52 15.32 14.88 1.18
CA LYS A 52 14.35 13.83 0.84
C LYS A 52 14.22 13.68 -0.67
N GLN A 53 14.06 14.79 -1.39
CA GLN A 53 13.96 14.79 -2.85
C GLN A 53 15.23 14.24 -3.53
N LEU A 54 16.42 14.59 -3.02
CA LEU A 54 17.70 14.06 -3.52
C LEU A 54 17.83 12.56 -3.27
N TYR A 55 17.43 12.10 -2.07
CA TYR A 55 17.43 10.69 -1.73
C TYR A 55 16.48 9.89 -2.63
N GLU A 56 15.24 10.38 -2.82
CA GLU A 56 14.25 9.74 -3.69
C GLU A 56 14.70 9.68 -5.15
N GLN A 57 15.28 10.76 -5.69
CA GLN A 57 15.86 10.76 -7.03
C GLN A 57 17.00 9.75 -7.16
N GLN A 58 17.91 9.70 -6.18
CA GLN A 58 19.03 8.75 -6.18
C GLN A 58 18.56 7.29 -6.06
N ASN A 59 17.52 7.03 -5.27
CA ASN A 59 16.99 5.69 -5.07
C ASN A 59 16.15 5.21 -6.27
N ASN A 60 15.39 6.11 -6.91
CA ASN A 60 14.54 5.79 -8.07
C ASN A 60 15.38 5.41 -9.32
N VAL A 61 16.56 6.01 -9.49
CA VAL A 61 17.51 5.63 -10.56
C VAL A 61 18.08 4.21 -10.36
N ASN A 62 18.13 3.70 -9.12
CA ASN A 62 18.56 2.33 -8.83
C ASN A 62 17.42 1.28 -8.85
N THR A 63 16.16 1.71 -8.66
CA THR A 63 14.96 0.85 -8.81
C THR A 63 14.56 0.60 -10.27
N SER A 64 15.15 1.31 -11.24
CA SER A 64 14.89 1.06 -12.66
C SER A 64 15.67 -0.11 -13.26
N LYS A 65 16.43 -0.90 -12.46
CA LYS A 65 17.36 -1.93 -12.99
C LYS A 65 17.54 -3.23 -12.20
N SER A 66 16.54 -3.66 -11.41
CA SER A 66 16.51 -5.03 -10.85
C SER A 66 15.06 -5.41 -10.49
N THR A 67 14.28 -5.95 -11.42
CA THR A 67 13.99 -7.40 -11.49
C THR A 67 13.69 -8.03 -10.12
N GLY A 68 12.42 -7.92 -9.70
CA GLY A 68 11.65 -9.01 -9.09
C GLY A 68 11.96 -9.40 -7.64
N THR A 69 11.53 -8.61 -6.65
CA THR A 69 10.99 -9.14 -5.37
C THR A 69 10.25 -8.12 -4.48
N ASP A 70 9.46 -7.20 -5.03
CA ASP A 70 8.62 -6.27 -4.23
C ASP A 70 7.25 -6.84 -3.84
N ILE A 71 7.19 -8.14 -3.52
CA ILE A 71 5.92 -8.83 -3.21
C ILE A 71 5.50 -8.70 -1.74
N ASN A 72 6.24 -7.97 -0.90
CA ASN A 72 6.02 -7.93 0.55
C ASN A 72 5.68 -6.56 1.14
N GLU A 73 5.40 -5.55 0.30
CA GLU A 73 4.79 -4.28 0.75
C GLU A 73 3.31 -4.16 0.34
N SER A 74 2.80 -5.08 -0.48
CA SER A 74 1.42 -5.09 -1.00
C SER A 74 0.37 -5.61 0.02
N ARG A 75 0.58 -5.41 1.32
CA ARG A 75 -0.43 -5.68 2.36
C ARG A 75 -0.93 -4.43 3.07
N LEU A 76 -0.33 -3.27 2.81
CA LEU A 76 -0.96 -2.02 3.17
C LEU A 76 -1.94 -1.67 2.05
N ARG A 77 -3.24 -1.86 2.33
CA ARG A 77 -4.31 -1.41 1.46
C ARG A 77 -4.22 0.11 1.35
N GLU A 78 -3.52 0.58 0.34
CA GLU A 78 -3.70 1.94 -0.14
C GLU A 78 -5.14 2.00 -0.64
N GLU A 79 -5.97 2.83 -0.01
CA GLU A 79 -7.30 3.10 -0.50
C GLU A 79 -7.14 3.84 -1.83
N THR A 80 -7.03 3.05 -2.90
CA THR A 80 -7.17 3.52 -4.26
C THR A 80 -8.50 4.24 -4.31
N LYS A 81 -8.44 5.58 -4.38
CA LYS A 81 -9.59 6.39 -4.71
C LYS A 81 -10.20 5.74 -5.95
N GLU A 82 -11.41 5.22 -5.77
CA GLU A 82 -12.20 4.59 -6.81
C GLU A 82 -12.30 5.54 -8.00
N ASN A 83 -11.38 5.40 -8.95
CA ASN A 83 -11.65 5.71 -10.34
C ASN A 83 -12.46 4.51 -10.85
N THR A 84 -13.74 4.52 -10.54
CA THR A 84 -14.82 3.67 -11.08
C THR A 84 -15.04 3.93 -12.58
N SER A 85 -13.98 4.16 -13.34
CA SER A 85 -14.03 4.42 -14.77
C SER A 85 -12.99 3.65 -15.58
N ASP A 86 -12.13 2.85 -14.94
CA ASP A 86 -11.13 2.01 -15.65
C ASP A 86 -11.39 0.50 -15.50
N MET A 87 -12.52 0.11 -14.88
CA MET A 87 -13.13 -1.21 -15.14
C MET A 87 -13.87 -1.16 -16.48
N LEU A 88 -13.14 -0.82 -17.55
CA LEU A 88 -13.61 -1.05 -18.90
C LEU A 88 -13.70 -2.56 -19.09
N ASP A 89 -14.89 -3.11 -18.81
CA ASP A 89 -15.59 -4.14 -19.57
C ASP A 89 -14.76 -5.31 -20.15
N ASP A 90 -13.65 -5.72 -19.55
CA ASP A 90 -12.99 -6.99 -19.89
C ASP A 90 -13.68 -8.14 -19.16
N HIS A 91 -15.01 -8.17 -19.27
CA HIS A 91 -15.77 -9.36 -18.99
C HIS A 91 -15.53 -10.32 -20.15
N PRO A 92 -14.76 -11.41 -19.97
CA PRO A 92 -14.50 -12.34 -21.06
C PRO A 92 -15.85 -12.81 -21.60
N THR A 93 -16.02 -12.69 -22.92
CA THR A 93 -17.26 -13.13 -23.53
C THR A 93 -17.40 -14.64 -23.32
N THR A 94 -18.63 -15.16 -23.38
CA THR A 94 -18.87 -16.61 -23.30
C THR A 94 -18.05 -17.41 -24.33
N GLN A 95 -17.63 -16.76 -25.41
CA GLN A 95 -16.76 -17.30 -26.45
C GLN A 95 -15.26 -17.31 -26.10
N ASP A 96 -14.80 -16.42 -25.22
CA ASP A 96 -13.42 -16.43 -24.69
C ASP A 96 -13.27 -17.49 -23.60
N LEU A 97 -14.30 -17.67 -22.79
CA LEU A 97 -14.38 -18.68 -21.72
C LEU A 97 -14.32 -20.11 -22.25
N ALA A 98 -14.80 -20.33 -23.49
CA ALA A 98 -14.80 -21.63 -24.17
C ALA A 98 -13.48 -21.95 -24.90
N ARG A 99 -12.59 -20.95 -25.11
CA ARG A 99 -11.33 -21.10 -25.85
C ARG A 99 -10.13 -21.49 -24.98
N GLY A 100 -10.23 -21.35 -23.66
CA GLY A 100 -9.19 -21.75 -22.70
C GLY A 100 -9.52 -23.09 -22.02
N ASP A 101 -8.52 -23.70 -21.39
CA ASP A 101 -8.72 -24.90 -20.57
C ASP A 101 -9.78 -24.64 -19.50
N GLN A 102 -10.93 -25.30 -19.65
CA GLN A 102 -12.09 -25.17 -18.78
C GLN A 102 -11.76 -25.80 -17.41
N VAL A 103 -11.27 -24.96 -16.50
CA VAL A 103 -11.09 -25.33 -15.10
C VAL A 103 -12.37 -25.00 -14.35
N PHE A 104 -12.95 -26.00 -13.68
CA PHE A 104 -14.14 -25.82 -12.84
C PHE A 104 -13.91 -24.68 -11.83
N GLY A 105 -14.88 -23.78 -11.72
CA GLY A 105 -14.86 -22.70 -10.74
C GLY A 105 -14.10 -21.43 -11.11
N ARG A 106 -13.30 -21.43 -12.18
CA ARG A 106 -12.49 -20.25 -12.60
C ARG A 106 -13.32 -18.99 -12.86
N ASN A 107 -14.57 -19.14 -13.26
CA ASN A 107 -15.41 -18.04 -13.75
C ASN A 107 -16.61 -17.74 -12.85
N ILE A 108 -16.64 -18.29 -11.63
CA ILE A 108 -17.77 -18.11 -10.69
C ILE A 108 -17.97 -16.65 -10.30
N PHE A 109 -16.95 -15.79 -10.45
CA PHE A 109 -17.00 -14.37 -10.08
C PHE A 109 -16.98 -13.40 -11.26
N ASN A 110 -17.04 -13.91 -12.50
CA ASN A 110 -16.85 -13.09 -13.71
C ASN A 110 -18.11 -12.99 -14.59
N THR A 111 -19.28 -13.45 -14.11
CA THR A 111 -20.52 -13.40 -14.89
C THR A 111 -21.25 -12.07 -14.67
N ARG A 112 -22.09 -11.65 -15.64
CA ARG A 112 -22.80 -10.35 -15.55
C ARG A 112 -23.88 -10.29 -14.47
N ASN A 113 -24.44 -11.45 -14.09
CA ASN A 113 -25.56 -11.55 -13.13
C ASN A 113 -25.15 -12.40 -11.92
N LEU A 114 -24.09 -12.00 -11.23
CA LEU A 114 -23.59 -12.70 -10.05
C LEU A 114 -24.48 -12.43 -8.84
N THR A 115 -25.12 -13.48 -8.33
CA THR A 115 -25.74 -13.46 -7.01
C THR A 115 -25.29 -14.68 -6.22
N PHE A 116 -24.98 -14.46 -4.94
CA PHE A 116 -24.68 -15.51 -3.97
C PHE A 116 -25.88 -15.78 -3.07
N GLU A 117 -27.02 -15.16 -3.36
CA GLU A 117 -28.23 -15.40 -2.61
C GLU A 117 -28.75 -16.80 -2.94
N PRO A 118 -28.84 -17.70 -1.94
CA PRO A 118 -29.48 -18.97 -2.16
C PRO A 118 -30.96 -18.72 -2.47
N SER A 119 -31.56 -19.56 -3.32
CA SER A 119 -33.00 -19.51 -3.52
C SER A 119 -33.72 -19.73 -2.19
N VAL A 120 -34.62 -18.82 -1.82
CA VAL A 120 -35.38 -18.91 -0.56
C VAL A 120 -36.29 -20.15 -0.54
N ASN A 121 -36.68 -20.65 -1.71
CA ASN A 121 -37.48 -21.87 -1.89
C ASN A 121 -36.61 -23.13 -2.05
N LEU A 122 -35.62 -23.32 -1.18
CA LEU A 122 -34.92 -24.60 -1.09
C LEU A 122 -35.76 -25.55 -0.22
N ALA A 123 -36.05 -26.73 -0.76
CA ALA A 123 -36.75 -27.75 0.00
C ALA A 123 -35.97 -28.04 1.28
N THR A 124 -36.65 -27.96 2.41
CA THR A 124 -36.08 -28.44 3.66
C THR A 124 -35.80 -29.94 3.51
N PRO A 125 -34.65 -30.44 3.99
CA PRO A 125 -34.33 -31.85 3.86
C PRO A 125 -35.34 -32.71 4.66
N ALA A 126 -35.50 -33.98 4.29
CA ALA A 126 -36.52 -34.87 4.89
C ALA A 126 -36.36 -35.10 6.40
N ASN A 127 -35.18 -34.83 6.96
CA ASN A 127 -34.86 -34.90 8.39
C ASN A 127 -34.83 -33.52 9.07
N TYR A 128 -35.31 -32.46 8.42
CA TYR A 128 -35.36 -31.13 9.00
C TYR A 128 -36.38 -31.08 10.13
N ARG A 129 -35.94 -30.61 11.30
CA ARG A 129 -36.83 -30.37 12.44
C ARG A 129 -37.18 -28.88 12.47
N LEU A 130 -38.45 -28.59 12.28
CA LEU A 130 -38.99 -27.22 12.31
C LEU A 130 -38.65 -26.52 13.63
N GLY A 131 -38.05 -25.34 13.53
CA GLY A 131 -37.74 -24.46 14.65
C GLY A 131 -38.84 -23.43 14.91
N PRO A 132 -38.85 -22.77 16.08
CA PRO A 132 -39.70 -21.60 16.29
C PRO A 132 -39.25 -20.46 15.36
N GLY A 133 -40.13 -20.02 14.45
CA GLY A 133 -39.84 -18.98 13.46
C GLY A 133 -39.85 -19.45 12.00
N ASP A 134 -39.97 -20.75 11.74
CA ASP A 134 -40.18 -21.26 10.39
C ASP A 134 -41.66 -21.06 9.97
N GLU A 135 -41.88 -20.56 8.75
CA GLU A 135 -43.20 -20.36 8.15
C GLU A 135 -43.73 -21.69 7.52
N VAL A 136 -45.04 -21.93 7.58
CA VAL A 136 -45.73 -23.14 7.06
C VAL A 136 -46.70 -22.82 5.93
#